data_AF-A0A8S3Y2Q1-F1
#
_entry.id   AF-A0A8S3Y2Q1-F1
#
_cell.length_a   1.000
_cell.length_b   1.000
_cell.length_c   1.000
_cell.angle_alpha   90.00
_cell.angle_beta   90.00
_cell.angle_gamma   90.00
#
_symmetry.space_group_name_H-M   'P 1'
#
loop_
_entity.id
_entity.type
_entity.pdbx_description
1 polymer ?
#
loop_
_entity_poly.entity_id
_entity_poly.type
_entity_poly.pdbx_seq_one_letter_code
_entity_poly.pdbx_strand_id
1 'polypeptide(L)'
;MENVTCKKRQRSENWLEEDKHLLMDLVRERVSVIENKNTDTNTSSKKLAAWADLLCSFNSMCKGGTRTLPQIKSQWSIIKMTKKKIKSVERKNLRQTGGGPHPTTNPENADDICSWLPNEFVIDTNEFDSDEINQIGEPSQNKIKVDGINKLVNVENKSSDNVSIHKALR
;
A
#
# COMPACT_ATOMS: atom_id res chain seq x y z
N MET A 1 -47.06 -18.90 -27.30
CA MET A 1 -45.66 -18.46 -27.44
C MET A 1 -45.50 -17.23 -26.58
N GLU A 2 -44.75 -17.33 -25.50
CA GLU A 2 -44.62 -16.28 -24.49
C GLU A 2 -43.60 -15.23 -24.97
N ASN A 3 -44.01 -13.95 -25.01
CA ASN A 3 -43.18 -12.85 -25.49
C ASN A 3 -42.12 -12.51 -24.45
N VAL A 4 -40.89 -13.00 -24.65
CA VAL A 4 -39.71 -12.58 -23.88
C VAL A 4 -39.34 -11.15 -24.28
N THR A 5 -39.76 -10.17 -23.47
CA THR A 5 -39.35 -8.78 -23.65
C THR A 5 -37.97 -8.57 -23.02
N CYS A 6 -36.95 -8.30 -23.84
CA CYS A 6 -35.65 -7.89 -23.34
C CYS A 6 -35.71 -6.42 -22.91
N LYS A 7 -35.68 -6.16 -21.59
CA LYS A 7 -35.67 -4.80 -21.06
C LYS A 7 -34.35 -4.10 -21.43
N LYS A 8 -34.44 -3.00 -22.19
CA LYS A 8 -33.30 -2.14 -22.53
C LYS A 8 -32.66 -1.62 -21.24
N ARG A 9 -31.34 -1.81 -21.07
CA ARG A 9 -30.61 -1.33 -19.88
C ARG A 9 -30.72 0.19 -19.81
N GLN A 10 -31.27 0.70 -18.71
CA GLN A 10 -31.26 2.12 -18.43
C GLN A 10 -29.83 2.59 -18.17
N ARG A 11 -29.49 3.75 -18.74
CA ARG A 11 -28.18 4.38 -18.49
C ARG A 11 -28.17 4.86 -17.05
N SER A 12 -27.12 4.50 -16.30
CA SER A 12 -26.95 5.00 -14.94
C SER A 12 -26.53 6.47 -14.96
N GLU A 13 -26.90 7.21 -13.92
CA GLU A 13 -26.43 8.57 -13.68
C GLU A 13 -24.90 8.66 -13.65
N ASN A 14 -24.37 9.83 -13.97
CA ASN A 14 -22.93 10.11 -13.86
C ASN A 14 -22.49 10.09 -12.39
N TRP A 15 -21.21 9.79 -12.16
CA TRP A 15 -20.61 9.84 -10.83
C TRP A 15 -20.17 11.27 -10.52
N LEU A 16 -20.73 11.83 -9.44
CA LEU A 16 -20.31 13.13 -8.92
C LEU A 16 -18.93 13.02 -8.28
N GLU A 17 -18.22 14.14 -8.20
CA GLU A 17 -16.88 14.15 -7.61
C GLU A 17 -16.96 13.96 -6.09
N GLU A 18 -17.96 14.53 -5.44
CA GLU A 18 -18.20 14.34 -4.00
C GLU A 18 -18.51 12.88 -3.68
N ASP A 19 -19.27 12.21 -4.54
CA ASP A 19 -19.58 10.79 -4.40
C ASP A 19 -18.33 9.91 -4.56
N LYS A 20 -17.37 10.30 -5.42
CA LYS A 20 -16.09 9.59 -5.53
C LYS A 20 -15.26 9.74 -4.26
N HIS A 21 -15.20 10.94 -3.69
CA HIS A 21 -14.49 11.18 -2.42
C HIS A 21 -15.14 10.37 -1.29
N LEU A 22 -16.47 10.43 -1.16
CA LEU A 22 -17.21 9.62 -0.19
C LEU A 22 -16.90 8.12 -0.34
N LEU A 23 -16.85 7.61 -1.57
CA LEU A 23 -16.48 6.21 -1.82
C LEU A 23 -15.04 5.92 -1.35
N MET A 24 -14.09 6.82 -1.60
CA MET A 24 -12.71 6.65 -1.13
C MET A 24 -12.64 6.59 0.40
N ASP A 25 -13.34 7.48 1.10
CA ASP A 25 -13.35 7.54 2.56
C ASP A 25 -13.95 6.27 3.17
N LEU A 26 -15.10 5.83 2.67
CA LEU A 26 -15.76 4.59 3.13
C LEU A 26 -14.93 3.33 2.87
N VAL A 27 -14.19 3.29 1.75
CA VAL A 27 -13.25 2.21 1.48
C VAL A 27 -12.06 2.27 2.42
N ARG A 28 -11.51 3.46 2.69
CA ARG A 28 -10.37 3.66 3.60
C ARG A 28 -10.68 3.10 5.00
N GLU A 29 -11.86 3.36 5.53
CA GLU A 29 -12.32 2.82 6.82
C GLU A 29 -12.33 1.27 6.86
N ARG A 30 -12.60 0.62 5.73
CA ARG A 30 -12.80 -0.83 5.60
C ARG A 30 -11.68 -1.52 4.80
N VAL A 31 -10.56 -0.82 4.56
CA VAL A 31 -9.54 -1.22 3.59
C VAL A 31 -8.92 -2.59 3.92
N SER A 32 -8.70 -2.86 5.20
CA SER A 32 -8.11 -4.11 5.69
C SER A 32 -8.94 -5.35 5.35
N VAL A 33 -10.25 -5.20 5.16
CA VAL A 33 -11.16 -6.27 4.77
C VAL A 33 -11.36 -6.29 3.26
N ILE A 34 -11.64 -5.11 2.66
CA ILE A 34 -11.96 -4.99 1.23
C ILE A 34 -10.79 -5.39 0.34
N GLU A 35 -9.59 -4.92 0.65
CA GLU A 35 -8.36 -5.15 -0.13
C GLU A 35 -7.50 -6.30 0.44
N ASN A 36 -8.09 -7.13 1.29
CA ASN A 36 -7.42 -8.32 1.79
C ASN A 36 -7.12 -9.28 0.61
N LYS A 37 -5.89 -9.80 0.52
CA LYS A 37 -5.47 -10.70 -0.59
C LYS A 37 -5.84 -12.17 -0.36
N ASN A 38 -6.34 -12.55 0.81
CA ASN A 38 -6.73 -13.92 1.11
C ASN A 38 -7.98 -14.35 0.32
N THR A 39 -8.04 -15.63 -0.03
CA THR A 39 -9.03 -16.26 -0.90
C THR A 39 -9.86 -17.35 -0.21
N ASP A 40 -9.68 -17.56 1.09
CA ASP A 40 -10.47 -18.51 1.86
C ASP A 40 -11.96 -18.10 1.98
N THR A 41 -12.81 -19.09 2.26
CA THR A 41 -14.27 -18.89 2.35
C THR A 41 -14.65 -17.85 3.41
N ASN A 42 -13.97 -17.84 4.55
CA ASN A 42 -14.26 -16.90 5.63
C ASN A 42 -13.98 -15.45 5.22
N THR A 43 -12.82 -15.18 4.60
CA THR A 43 -12.52 -13.82 4.12
C THR A 43 -13.42 -13.39 2.97
N SER A 44 -13.84 -14.33 2.12
CA SER A 44 -14.82 -14.05 1.07
C SER A 44 -16.16 -13.59 1.64
N SER A 45 -16.67 -14.26 2.67
CA SER A 45 -17.89 -13.84 3.39
C SER A 45 -17.72 -12.48 4.09
N LYS A 46 -16.58 -12.24 4.74
CA LYS A 46 -16.27 -10.94 5.39
C LYS A 46 -16.20 -9.80 4.38
N LYS A 47 -15.57 -10.02 3.23
CA LYS A 47 -15.54 -9.05 2.11
C LYS A 47 -16.95 -8.73 1.63
N LEU A 48 -17.79 -9.73 1.44
CA LEU A 48 -19.17 -9.52 1.01
C LEU A 48 -19.95 -8.67 2.01
N ALA A 49 -19.82 -8.95 3.31
CA ALA A 49 -20.44 -8.17 4.37
C ALA A 49 -19.92 -6.72 4.41
N ALA A 50 -18.61 -6.52 4.34
CA ALA A 50 -18.01 -5.18 4.31
C ALA A 50 -18.46 -4.36 3.09
N TRP A 51 -18.60 -5.00 1.93
CA TRP A 51 -19.12 -4.37 0.73
C TRP A 51 -20.61 -4.00 0.84
N ALA A 52 -21.42 -4.85 1.49
CA ALA A 52 -22.83 -4.56 1.72
C ALA A 52 -23.03 -3.42 2.72
N ASP A 53 -22.23 -3.39 3.80
CA ASP A 53 -22.21 -2.28 4.76
C ASP A 53 -21.81 -0.97 4.09
N LEU A 54 -20.70 -0.97 3.35
CA LEU A 54 -20.24 0.18 2.57
C LEU A 54 -21.33 0.70 1.61
N LEU A 55 -22.02 -0.21 0.91
CA LEU A 55 -23.13 0.16 0.02
C LEU A 55 -24.26 0.85 0.76
N CYS A 56 -24.62 0.36 1.96
CA CYS A 56 -25.65 0.95 2.79
C CYS A 56 -25.26 2.36 3.22
N SER A 57 -24.05 2.53 3.78
CA SER A 57 -23.52 3.84 4.18
C SER A 57 -23.45 4.80 2.99
N PHE A 58 -22.95 4.34 1.84
CA PHE A 58 -22.84 5.15 0.64
C PHE A 58 -24.22 5.65 0.18
N ASN A 59 -25.19 4.75 0.01
CA ASN A 59 -26.52 5.11 -0.48
C ASN A 59 -27.31 5.99 0.51
N SER A 60 -26.96 5.99 1.80
CA SER A 60 -27.55 6.91 2.79
C SER A 60 -26.96 8.32 2.75
N MET A 61 -25.76 8.50 2.20
CA MET A 61 -25.01 9.76 2.25
C MET A 61 -24.73 10.37 0.88
N CYS A 62 -24.87 9.59 -0.21
CA CYS A 62 -24.55 10.06 -1.55
C CYS A 62 -25.45 11.23 -1.96
N LYS A 63 -24.86 12.17 -2.69
CA LYS A 63 -25.60 13.32 -3.23
C LYS A 63 -26.22 13.00 -4.59
N GLY A 64 -25.58 12.11 -5.35
CA GLY A 64 -26.15 11.56 -6.57
C GLY A 64 -27.21 10.48 -6.29
N GLY A 65 -27.61 9.76 -7.32
CA GLY A 65 -28.53 8.64 -7.19
C GLY A 65 -27.93 7.40 -6.53
N THR A 66 -28.82 6.60 -5.92
CA THR A 66 -28.48 5.31 -5.29
C THR A 66 -27.79 4.38 -6.27
N ARG A 67 -26.79 3.65 -5.79
CA ARG A 67 -26.01 2.71 -6.60
C ARG A 67 -26.25 1.28 -6.16
N THR A 68 -25.90 0.36 -7.06
CA THR A 68 -25.87 -1.08 -6.81
C THR A 68 -24.47 -1.53 -6.46
N LEU A 69 -24.35 -2.69 -5.79
CA LEU A 69 -23.04 -3.21 -5.42
C LEU A 69 -22.05 -3.38 -6.60
N PRO A 70 -22.48 -3.89 -7.78
CA PRO A 70 -21.58 -3.97 -8.93
C PRO A 70 -21.09 -2.60 -9.42
N GLN A 71 -21.92 -1.55 -9.32
CA GLN A 71 -21.52 -0.19 -9.71
C GLN A 71 -20.48 0.38 -8.75
N ILE A 72 -20.66 0.17 -7.44
CA ILE A 72 -19.70 0.60 -6.41
C ILE A 72 -18.34 -0.07 -6.61
N LYS A 73 -18.33 -1.40 -6.77
CA LYS A 73 -17.09 -2.16 -7.03
C LYS A 73 -16.41 -1.72 -8.33
N SER A 74 -17.18 -1.52 -9.39
CA SER A 74 -16.66 -1.05 -10.68
C SER A 74 -16.04 0.34 -10.56
N GLN A 75 -16.73 1.26 -9.88
CA GLN A 75 -16.23 2.62 -9.67
C GLN A 75 -14.95 2.64 -8.84
N TRP A 76 -14.88 1.80 -7.80
CA TRP A 76 -13.65 1.64 -7.02
C TRP A 76 -12.48 1.17 -7.88
N SER A 77 -12.68 0.17 -8.76
CA SER A 77 -11.66 -0.26 -9.72
C SER A 77 -11.22 0.88 -10.66
N ILE A 78 -12.16 1.68 -11.17
CA ILE A 78 -11.86 2.84 -12.02
C ILE A 78 -11.01 3.88 -11.27
N ILE A 79 -11.33 4.16 -10.00
CA ILE A 79 -10.56 5.06 -9.15
C ILE A 79 -9.11 4.58 -9.03
N LYS A 80 -8.91 3.29 -8.69
CA LYS A 80 -7.58 2.68 -8.60
C LYS A 80 -6.81 2.78 -9.92
N MET A 81 -7.45 2.43 -11.04
CA MET A 81 -6.84 2.51 -12.37
C MET A 81 -6.44 3.95 -12.74
N THR A 82 -7.30 4.92 -12.45
CA THR A 82 -7.04 6.33 -12.72
C THR A 82 -5.83 6.82 -11.93
N LYS A 83 -5.75 6.46 -10.65
CA LYS A 83 -4.59 6.79 -9.81
C LYS A 83 -3.31 6.13 -10.30
N LYS A 84 -3.35 4.84 -10.68
CA LYS A 84 -2.22 4.13 -11.29
C LYS A 84 -1.71 4.86 -12.55
N LYS A 85 -2.62 5.32 -13.39
CA LYS A 85 -2.29 6.11 -14.60
C LYS A 85 -1.61 7.43 -14.26
N ILE A 86 -2.14 8.19 -13.30
CA ILE A 86 -1.55 9.45 -12.84
C ILE A 86 -0.11 9.21 -12.35
N LYS A 87 0.11 8.23 -11.46
CA LYS A 87 1.45 7.88 -10.98
C LYS A 87 2.39 7.47 -12.10
N SER A 88 1.90 6.72 -13.10
CA SER A 88 2.70 6.34 -14.27
C SER A 88 3.15 7.54 -15.09
N VAL A 89 2.27 8.51 -15.29
CA VAL A 89 2.60 9.76 -16.00
C VAL A 89 3.59 10.59 -15.20
N GLU A 90 3.39 10.73 -13.88
CA GLU A 90 4.33 11.42 -12.99
C GLU A 90 5.73 10.83 -13.07
N ARG A 91 5.86 9.49 -13.02
CA ARG A 91 7.16 8.82 -13.18
C ARG A 91 7.79 9.07 -14.54
N LYS A 92 7.00 9.00 -15.61
CA LYS A 92 7.49 9.27 -16.96
C LYS A 92 7.99 10.71 -17.09
N ASN A 93 7.25 11.67 -16.54
CA ASN A 93 7.63 13.08 -16.55
C ASN A 93 8.91 13.31 -15.74
N LEU A 94 9.07 12.63 -14.60
CA LEU A 94 10.31 12.69 -13.81
C LEU A 94 11.53 12.17 -14.58
N ARG A 95 11.34 11.20 -15.47
CA ARG A 95 12.39 10.62 -16.34
C ARG A 95 12.70 11.46 -17.58
N GLN A 96 11.92 12.50 -17.89
CA GLN A 96 12.17 13.33 -19.06
C GLN A 96 13.36 14.27 -18.82
N THR A 97 14.51 13.93 -19.39
CA THR A 97 15.70 14.78 -19.39
C THR A 97 15.64 15.75 -20.57
N GLY A 98 15.02 16.91 -20.37
CA GLY A 98 14.81 17.92 -21.42
C GLY A 98 15.35 19.32 -21.09
N GLY A 99 16.32 19.44 -20.19
CA GLY A 99 16.96 20.72 -19.82
C GLY A 99 16.06 21.78 -19.15
N GLY A 100 14.76 21.50 -18.99
CA GLY A 100 13.80 22.37 -18.32
C GLY A 100 13.80 22.19 -16.79
N PRO A 101 13.24 23.15 -16.04
CA PRO A 101 13.11 23.05 -14.60
C PRO A 101 12.27 21.83 -14.19
N HIS A 102 12.73 21.14 -13.15
CA HIS A 102 12.06 19.97 -12.59
C HIS A 102 10.62 20.30 -12.18
N PRO A 103 9.62 19.48 -12.55
CA PRO A 103 8.24 19.72 -12.14
C PRO A 103 8.13 19.70 -10.61
N THR A 104 7.49 20.71 -10.04
CA THR A 104 7.32 20.84 -8.59
C THR A 104 6.58 19.61 -8.06
N THR A 105 7.23 18.84 -7.18
CA THR A 105 6.59 17.72 -6.48
C THR A 105 5.56 18.30 -5.51
N ASN A 106 4.28 17.98 -5.73
CA ASN A 106 3.21 18.31 -4.80
C ASN A 106 3.49 17.60 -3.46
N PRO A 107 3.30 18.23 -2.28
CA PRO A 107 3.55 17.60 -1.00
C PRO A 107 2.70 16.34 -0.85
N GLU A 108 3.28 15.33 -0.19
CA GLU A 108 2.66 14.06 0.12
C GLU A 108 1.35 14.29 0.88
N ASN A 109 0.22 14.03 0.23
CA ASN A 109 -1.10 14.14 0.85
C ASN A 109 -1.43 12.80 1.50
N ALA A 110 -1.59 12.78 2.82
CA ALA A 110 -1.95 11.58 3.58
C ALA A 110 -3.29 10.96 3.12
N ASP A 111 -4.18 11.76 2.52
CA ASP A 111 -5.44 11.28 1.95
C ASP A 111 -5.28 10.57 0.60
N ASP A 112 -4.10 10.66 -0.04
CA ASP A 112 -3.89 9.98 -1.31
C ASP A 112 -3.93 8.46 -1.14
N ILE A 113 -4.57 7.79 -2.11
CA ILE A 113 -4.80 6.35 -2.09
C ILE A 113 -3.47 5.58 -1.96
N CYS A 114 -2.39 6.13 -2.49
CA CYS A 114 -1.06 5.53 -2.41
C CYS A 114 -0.55 5.38 -0.96
N SER A 115 -0.94 6.29 -0.07
CA SER A 115 -0.49 6.31 1.34
C SER A 115 -1.04 5.13 2.13
N TRP A 116 -2.35 4.88 2.02
CA TRP A 116 -3.05 3.85 2.80
C TRP A 116 -3.31 2.54 2.03
N LEU A 117 -2.99 2.48 0.73
CA LEU A 117 -3.05 1.26 -0.08
C LEU A 117 -1.73 1.02 -0.86
N PRO A 118 -0.57 0.92 -0.18
CA PRO A 118 0.73 0.87 -0.86
C PRO A 118 0.88 -0.37 -1.75
N ASN A 119 0.37 -1.52 -1.30
CA ASN A 119 0.50 -2.80 -1.98
C ASN A 119 -0.15 -2.87 -3.38
N GLU A 120 -1.02 -1.91 -3.70
CA GLU A 120 -1.71 -1.84 -4.99
C GLU A 120 -0.90 -1.07 -6.05
N PHE A 121 0.06 -0.24 -5.62
CA PHE A 121 0.87 0.64 -6.47
C PHE A 121 2.34 0.23 -6.55
N VAL A 122 2.70 -0.94 -6.02
CA VAL A 122 4.03 -1.53 -6.20
C VAL A 122 4.27 -1.76 -7.69
N ILE A 123 5.46 -1.38 -8.14
CA ILE A 123 5.91 -1.55 -9.52
C ILE A 123 6.84 -2.75 -9.52
N ASP A 124 6.53 -3.74 -10.34
CA ASP A 124 7.46 -4.83 -10.59
C ASP A 124 8.63 -4.29 -11.40
N THR A 125 9.83 -4.33 -10.85
CA THR A 125 11.05 -3.94 -11.54
C THR A 125 11.53 -5.11 -12.39
N ASN A 126 11.67 -4.89 -13.70
CA ASN A 126 12.25 -5.86 -14.63
C ASN A 126 13.44 -5.20 -15.33
N GLU A 127 14.59 -5.86 -15.27
CA GLU A 127 15.86 -5.43 -15.86
C GLU A 127 15.81 -5.35 -17.40
N PHE A 128 14.86 -6.04 -18.02
CA PHE A 128 14.67 -6.06 -19.47
C PHE A 128 13.54 -5.14 -19.94
N ASP A 129 12.81 -4.51 -19.00
CA ASP A 129 11.77 -3.55 -19.34
C ASP A 129 12.36 -2.13 -19.30
N SER A 130 11.97 -1.27 -20.24
CA SER A 130 12.55 0.07 -20.43
C SER A 130 12.31 1.04 -19.25
N ASP A 131 11.62 0.54 -18.21
CA ASP A 131 11.18 1.26 -17.04
C ASP A 131 12.01 0.97 -15.76
N GLU A 132 13.13 0.23 -15.86
CA GLU A 132 13.99 -0.09 -14.70
C GLU A 132 14.43 1.18 -13.93
N ILE A 133 14.07 1.24 -12.64
CA ILE A 133 14.48 2.30 -11.71
C ILE A 133 15.81 1.87 -11.11
N ASN A 134 16.92 2.45 -11.57
CA ASN A 134 18.13 2.48 -10.76
C ASN A 134 17.74 3.20 -9.46
N GLN A 135 17.79 2.50 -8.33
CA GLN A 135 17.52 3.07 -7.01
C GLN A 135 18.31 4.36 -6.87
N ILE A 136 17.60 5.49 -6.81
CA ILE A 136 18.19 6.78 -6.50
C ILE A 136 18.61 6.70 -5.04
N GLY A 137 19.90 6.45 -4.83
CA GLY A 137 20.66 6.69 -3.60
C GLY A 137 19.99 6.26 -2.30
N GLU A 138 20.31 5.06 -1.82
CA GLU A 138 20.57 4.86 -0.39
C GLU A 138 21.43 6.06 0.09
N PRO A 139 21.00 6.85 1.09
CA PRO A 139 21.91 7.76 1.75
C PRO A 139 23.02 6.90 2.34
N SER A 140 24.21 7.05 1.74
CA SER A 140 25.45 6.42 2.15
C SER A 140 25.47 6.22 3.66
N GLN A 141 25.38 4.96 4.12
CA GLN A 141 25.80 4.66 5.48
C GLN A 141 27.22 5.21 5.60
N ASN A 142 27.38 6.23 6.42
CA ASN A 142 28.67 6.75 6.82
C ASN A 142 29.49 5.57 7.36
N LYS A 143 30.31 4.96 6.49
CA LYS A 143 31.43 4.14 6.90
C LYS A 143 32.38 5.09 7.62
N ILE A 144 32.23 5.19 8.93
CA ILE A 144 33.33 5.63 9.77
C ILE A 144 34.41 4.57 9.57
N LYS A 145 35.40 4.92 8.76
CA LYS A 145 36.64 4.18 8.61
C LYS A 145 37.41 4.35 9.92
N VAL A 146 37.22 3.42 10.84
CA VAL A 146 38.13 3.23 11.97
C VAL A 146 39.20 2.21 11.57
N ASP A 147 40.23 2.69 10.87
CA ASP A 147 41.50 1.97 10.81
C ASP A 147 42.25 2.25 12.11
N GLY A 148 42.56 1.21 12.90
CA GLY A 148 43.57 1.37 13.96
C GLY A 148 43.47 0.49 15.21
N ILE A 149 43.81 -0.78 15.07
CA ILE A 149 44.72 -1.53 15.98
C ILE A 149 44.30 -1.73 17.46
N ASN A 150 43.97 -2.98 17.82
CA ASN A 150 44.61 -3.77 18.90
C ASN A 150 43.96 -5.17 18.94
N LYS A 151 44.51 -6.13 18.18
CA LYS A 151 45.45 -7.19 18.60
C LYS A 151 44.85 -8.21 19.58
N LEU A 152 44.55 -9.40 19.03
CA LEU A 152 44.23 -10.63 19.74
C LEU A 152 45.33 -11.00 20.74
N VAL A 153 44.94 -11.49 21.92
CA VAL A 153 45.67 -12.54 22.62
C VAL A 153 44.68 -13.57 23.19
N ASN A 154 45.04 -14.82 22.93
CA ASN A 154 44.36 -16.08 23.20
C ASN A 154 44.07 -16.38 24.68
N VAL A 155 43.07 -17.24 24.82
CA VAL A 155 42.80 -18.20 25.90
C VAL A 155 44.07 -18.94 26.34
N GLU A 156 44.32 -19.01 27.66
CA GLU A 156 44.76 -20.26 28.28
C GLU A 156 44.55 -20.29 29.80
N ASN A 157 44.25 -21.50 30.27
CA ASN A 157 43.85 -21.89 31.60
C ASN A 157 45.05 -22.19 32.51
N LYS A 158 44.80 -22.08 33.84
CA LYS A 158 45.45 -22.75 34.99
C LYS A 158 46.86 -22.30 35.44
N SER A 159 46.95 -21.91 36.73
CA SER A 159 47.84 -22.42 37.80
C SER A 159 47.80 -21.39 38.96
N SER A 160 47.13 -21.63 40.09
CA SER A 160 47.45 -22.45 41.29
C SER A 160 47.85 -21.56 42.48
N ASP A 161 47.30 -21.91 43.64
CA ASP A 161 47.70 -21.55 45.02
C ASP A 161 47.40 -20.11 45.46
N ASN A 162 46.85 -19.78 46.63
CA ASN A 162 46.58 -20.42 47.92
C ASN A 162 45.50 -19.51 48.57
N VAL A 163 44.50 -19.93 49.35
CA VAL A 163 44.60 -20.25 50.79
C VAL A 163 43.26 -20.86 51.22
N SER A 164 43.35 -22.01 51.89
CA SER A 164 42.28 -22.64 52.66
C SER A 164 41.89 -21.80 53.87
N ILE A 165 40.59 -21.67 54.15
CA ILE A 165 40.12 -21.89 55.52
C ILE A 165 38.72 -22.50 55.52
N HIS A 166 38.61 -23.54 56.34
CA HIS A 166 37.54 -24.50 56.46
C HIS A 166 36.25 -23.94 57.05
N LYS A 167 35.18 -24.63 56.67
CA LYS A 167 33.84 -24.68 57.25
C LYS A 167 33.85 -25.02 58.76
N ALA A 168 32.86 -24.45 59.45
CA ALA A 168 31.95 -25.10 60.40
C ALA A 168 32.15 -24.95 61.93
N LEU A 169 30.99 -24.69 62.57
CA LEU A 169 30.47 -25.30 63.81
C LEU A 169 31.25 -25.06 65.12
N ARG A 170 30.84 -24.03 65.87
CA ARG A 170 30.06 -24.14 67.13
C ARG A 170 29.96 -22.77 67.79
#